data_AF-A0AA36MSX1-F1
#
_entry.id   AF-A0AA36MSX1-F1
#
_cell.length_a   1.000
_cell.length_b   1.000
_cell.length_c   1.000
_cell.angle_alpha   90.00
_cell.angle_beta   90.00
_cell.angle_gamma   90.00
#
_symmetry.space_group_name_H-M   'P 1'
#
loop_
_entity.id
_entity.type
_entity.pdbx_description
1 polymer ?
#
loop_
_entity_poly.entity_id
_entity_poly.type
_entity_poly.pdbx_seq_one_letter_code
_entity_poly.pdbx_strand_id
1 'polypeptide(L)'
;SSAAEKVATVLNPSIDSVNQLTGGKSGEVVSASATNPMAPSENLVDGNKCCDDEEKFEGLCYKKCSILTNGAYKTRVSAFQCSESSDFQDFFKSKTEGFPIPCTGFDIAGDECAKGCPHNEGACLVTEEMHLGKCYKKCSELTGKEYPVRTSADTCCKTKNLLECFSPANTKFSPDFNVGGGLSGKEADVHSPEVKLTEATR
;
A
#
# COMPACT_ATOMS: atom_id res chain seq x y z
N SER A 1 70.19 -30.89 -14.60
CA SER A 1 69.06 -31.32 -15.44
C SER A 1 67.78 -30.83 -14.79
N SER A 2 67.20 -29.73 -15.28
CA SER A 2 66.01 -29.73 -16.16
C SER A 2 64.73 -29.95 -15.32
N ALA A 3 63.70 -29.11 -15.28
CA ALA A 3 63.32 -27.92 -16.05
C ALA A 3 62.48 -26.98 -15.16
N ALA A 4 62.38 -25.71 -15.56
CA ALA A 4 61.53 -24.71 -14.92
C ALA A 4 60.07 -24.86 -15.38
N GLU A 5 59.14 -24.94 -14.43
CA GLU A 5 57.70 -24.93 -14.70
C GLU A 5 57.10 -23.58 -14.24
N LYS A 6 56.54 -22.84 -15.19
CA LYS A 6 55.90 -21.53 -14.96
C LYS A 6 54.55 -21.76 -14.28
N VAL A 7 54.43 -21.40 -13.00
CA VAL A 7 53.13 -21.28 -12.32
C VAL A 7 52.53 -19.92 -12.69
N ALA A 8 51.57 -19.93 -13.61
CA ALA A 8 50.75 -18.76 -13.92
C ALA A 8 49.70 -18.57 -12.83
N THR A 9 49.77 -17.43 -12.14
CA THR A 9 48.79 -16.93 -11.19
C THR A 9 47.46 -16.71 -11.91
N VAL A 10 46.48 -17.59 -11.72
CA VAL A 10 45.09 -17.33 -12.11
C VAL A 10 44.47 -16.49 -11.00
N LEU A 11 44.36 -15.19 -11.25
CA LEU A 11 43.55 -14.27 -10.45
C LEU A 11 42.09 -14.73 -10.54
N ASN A 12 41.52 -15.15 -9.42
CA ASN A 12 40.09 -15.37 -9.28
C ASN A 12 39.36 -14.04 -9.60
N PRO A 13 38.44 -14.00 -10.57
CA PRO A 13 37.58 -12.84 -10.71
C PRO A 13 36.62 -12.79 -9.52
N SER A 14 36.60 -11.65 -8.83
CA SER A 14 35.63 -11.33 -7.79
C SER A 14 34.20 -11.58 -8.30
N ILE A 15 33.42 -12.34 -7.54
CA ILE A 15 31.99 -12.51 -7.77
C ILE A 15 31.29 -11.23 -7.28
N ASP A 16 31.11 -10.27 -8.18
CA ASP A 16 30.51 -8.96 -7.84
C ASP A 16 28.98 -8.94 -7.97
N SER A 17 28.30 -10.09 -8.20
CA SER A 17 26.84 -10.14 -8.21
C SER A 17 26.24 -11.54 -8.09
N VAL A 18 25.12 -11.64 -7.36
CA VAL A 18 24.39 -12.88 -7.02
C VAL A 18 23.76 -13.56 -8.25
N ASN A 19 23.67 -12.85 -9.38
CA ASN A 19 23.01 -13.30 -10.61
C ASN A 19 23.77 -14.36 -11.42
N GLN A 20 24.97 -14.78 -11.01
CA GLN A 20 25.73 -15.82 -11.74
C GLN A 20 25.53 -17.25 -11.21
N LEU A 21 24.69 -17.46 -10.18
CA LEU A 21 24.49 -18.78 -9.55
C LEU A 21 23.17 -19.48 -9.92
N THR A 22 22.23 -18.79 -10.57
CA THR A 22 20.92 -19.37 -10.92
C THR A 22 20.79 -19.49 -12.43
N GLY A 23 21.13 -20.67 -12.96
CA GLY A 23 20.81 -21.06 -14.33
C GLY A 23 19.37 -20.72 -14.67
N GLY A 24 19.19 -19.97 -15.76
CA GLY A 24 17.99 -19.20 -16.07
C GLY A 24 16.67 -19.96 -15.89
N LYS A 25 15.83 -19.40 -15.02
CA LYS A 25 14.37 -19.31 -15.11
C LYS A 25 13.90 -18.46 -13.92
N SER A 26 14.23 -17.17 -13.95
CA SER A 26 13.46 -16.19 -13.21
C SER A 26 12.10 -16.10 -13.90
N GLY A 27 11.06 -16.60 -13.25
CA GLY A 27 9.71 -16.12 -13.51
C GLY A 27 9.76 -14.61 -13.40
N GLU A 28 9.47 -13.96 -14.52
CA GLU A 28 9.43 -12.52 -14.65
C GLU A 28 8.33 -12.01 -13.72
N VAL A 29 8.72 -11.59 -12.52
CA VAL A 29 7.91 -10.66 -11.74
C VAL A 29 7.97 -9.39 -12.57
N VAL A 30 6.92 -9.15 -13.36
CA VAL A 30 6.77 -7.93 -14.15
C VAL A 30 6.48 -6.82 -13.14
N SER A 31 7.54 -6.38 -12.46
CA SER A 31 7.57 -5.22 -11.59
C SER A 31 7.18 -4.02 -12.45
N ALA A 32 6.16 -3.29 -12.04
CA ALA A 32 5.60 -2.13 -12.73
C ALA A 32 6.71 -1.24 -13.31
N SER A 33 6.96 -1.35 -14.62
CA SER A 33 7.92 -0.47 -15.29
C SER A 33 7.56 -0.32 -16.76
N ALA A 34 6.46 0.42 -17.01
CA ALA A 34 6.28 1.13 -18.28
C ALA A 34 5.35 2.37 -18.25
N THR A 35 4.52 2.64 -17.22
CA THR A 35 3.36 3.55 -17.44
C THR A 35 3.04 4.69 -16.46
N ASN A 36 3.61 4.80 -15.26
CA ASN A 36 3.55 6.05 -14.47
C ASN A 36 4.61 5.99 -13.35
N PRO A 37 5.60 6.89 -13.26
CA PRO A 37 6.63 6.84 -12.21
C PRO A 37 6.08 7.04 -10.79
N MET A 38 4.81 7.39 -10.65
CA MET A 38 4.13 7.64 -9.38
C MET A 38 3.16 6.51 -8.99
N ALA A 39 3.11 5.44 -9.78
CA ALA A 39 2.31 4.27 -9.44
C ALA A 39 2.91 3.54 -8.22
N PRO A 40 2.06 2.98 -7.33
CA PRO A 40 2.53 2.07 -6.28
C PRO A 40 3.11 0.79 -6.89
N SER A 41 3.90 0.08 -6.09
CA SER A 41 4.52 -1.18 -6.50
C SER A 41 3.54 -2.33 -6.29
N GLU A 42 2.72 -2.62 -7.29
CA GLU A 42 1.65 -3.63 -7.21
C GLU A 42 1.86 -4.77 -8.22
N ASN A 43 1.35 -5.95 -7.87
CA ASN A 43 1.21 -7.04 -8.82
C ASN A 43 -0.06 -6.87 -9.66
N LEU A 44 0.11 -6.62 -10.95
CA LEU A 44 -1.02 -6.38 -11.87
C LEU A 44 -1.57 -7.67 -12.53
N VAL A 45 -1.14 -8.86 -12.07
CA VAL A 45 -1.45 -10.16 -12.69
C VAL A 45 -1.70 -11.31 -11.67
N ASP A 46 -2.04 -11.01 -10.41
CA ASP A 46 -2.31 -11.99 -9.36
C ASP A 46 -3.80 -12.30 -9.10
N GLY A 47 -4.71 -11.66 -9.85
CA GLY A 47 -6.15 -11.68 -9.67
C GLY A 47 -6.68 -10.73 -8.60
N ASN A 48 -5.83 -9.93 -7.95
CA ASN A 48 -6.19 -9.04 -6.86
C ASN A 48 -6.47 -7.62 -7.37
N LYS A 49 -7.72 -7.17 -7.19
CA LYS A 49 -8.15 -5.82 -7.58
C LYS A 49 -7.84 -4.77 -6.51
N CYS A 50 -7.51 -5.23 -5.32
CA CYS A 50 -6.97 -4.44 -4.24
C CYS A 50 -5.45 -4.51 -4.27
N CYS A 51 -4.78 -3.79 -3.38
CA CYS A 51 -3.33 -3.83 -3.34
C CYS A 51 -2.77 -5.12 -2.76
N ASP A 52 -1.47 -5.34 -2.94
CA ASP A 52 -0.77 -6.58 -2.60
C ASP A 52 -0.92 -6.95 -1.11
N ASP A 53 -1.14 -5.98 -0.24
CA ASP A 53 -1.39 -6.18 1.20
C ASP A 53 -2.89 -6.15 1.60
N GLU A 54 -3.79 -6.12 0.61
CA GLU A 54 -5.24 -6.04 0.76
C GLU A 54 -6.01 -7.21 0.14
N GLU A 55 -7.21 -7.47 0.67
CA GLU A 55 -8.19 -8.41 0.15
C GLU A 55 -9.52 -7.73 -0.11
N LYS A 56 -10.24 -8.22 -1.11
CA LYS A 56 -11.59 -7.76 -1.41
C LYS A 56 -12.62 -8.44 -0.50
N PHE A 57 -13.45 -7.64 0.16
CA PHE A 57 -14.59 -8.11 0.93
C PHE A 57 -15.77 -7.15 0.79
N GLU A 58 -16.95 -7.68 0.46
CA GLU A 58 -18.19 -6.88 0.27
C GLU A 58 -18.03 -5.62 -0.62
N GLY A 59 -17.13 -5.68 -1.61
CA GLY A 59 -16.90 -4.59 -2.57
C GLY A 59 -15.86 -3.55 -2.13
N LEU A 60 -15.25 -3.71 -0.97
CA LEU A 60 -14.17 -2.86 -0.48
C LEU A 60 -12.87 -3.65 -0.33
N CYS A 61 -11.76 -2.92 -0.35
CA CYS A 61 -10.41 -3.39 -0.10
C CYS A 61 -10.06 -3.17 1.37
N TYR A 62 -9.74 -4.27 2.04
CA TYR A 62 -9.33 -4.30 3.43
C TYR A 62 -7.94 -4.87 3.53
N LYS A 63 -7.18 -4.52 4.56
CA LYS A 63 -5.94 -5.21 4.88
C LYS A 63 -6.20 -6.71 5.05
N LYS A 64 -5.34 -7.55 4.46
CA LYS A 64 -5.47 -9.00 4.52
C LYS A 64 -5.55 -9.50 5.97
N CYS A 65 -6.53 -10.34 6.29
CA CYS A 65 -6.65 -11.02 7.58
C CYS A 65 -5.39 -11.83 7.94
N SER A 66 -4.72 -12.41 6.94
CA SER A 66 -3.42 -13.07 7.12
C SER A 66 -2.32 -12.14 7.63
N ILE A 67 -2.35 -10.86 7.26
CA ILE A 67 -1.41 -9.85 7.74
C ILE A 67 -1.85 -9.34 9.11
N LEU A 68 -3.12 -8.97 9.28
CA LEU A 68 -3.68 -8.46 10.54
C LEU A 68 -3.48 -9.41 11.72
N THR A 69 -3.49 -10.72 11.46
CA THR A 69 -3.43 -11.75 12.50
C THR A 69 -2.15 -12.57 12.49
N ASN A 70 -1.11 -12.11 11.78
CA ASN A 70 0.15 -12.84 11.62
C ASN A 70 -0.06 -14.31 11.19
N GLY A 71 -1.04 -14.53 10.33
CA GLY A 71 -1.37 -15.83 9.75
C GLY A 71 -2.25 -16.74 10.61
N ALA A 72 -2.69 -16.33 11.81
CA ALA A 72 -3.54 -17.16 12.67
C ALA A 72 -4.97 -17.29 12.14
N TYR A 73 -5.58 -16.17 11.71
CA TYR A 73 -6.94 -16.10 11.21
C TYR A 73 -6.92 -15.48 9.81
N LYS A 74 -6.82 -16.30 8.77
CA LYS A 74 -6.53 -15.84 7.39
C LYS A 74 -7.77 -15.47 6.59
N THR A 75 -8.96 -15.83 7.07
CA THR A 75 -10.21 -15.69 6.31
C THR A 75 -11.03 -14.54 6.87
N ARG A 76 -11.35 -13.56 6.03
CA ARG A 76 -12.29 -12.49 6.40
C ARG A 76 -13.73 -12.98 6.38
N VAL A 77 -14.47 -12.72 7.45
CA VAL A 77 -15.88 -13.08 7.58
C VAL A 77 -16.79 -11.88 7.86
N SER A 78 -16.21 -10.75 8.29
CA SER A 78 -16.90 -9.45 8.33
C SER A 78 -15.88 -8.31 8.22
N ALA A 79 -16.34 -7.06 8.22
CA ALA A 79 -15.48 -5.88 8.25
C ALA A 79 -14.54 -5.87 9.47
N PHE A 80 -14.96 -6.43 10.61
CA PHE A 80 -14.25 -6.37 11.88
C PHE A 80 -13.68 -7.72 12.34
N GLN A 81 -13.85 -8.78 11.54
CA GLN A 81 -13.64 -10.16 12.01
C GLN A 81 -12.86 -11.01 11.00
N CYS A 82 -11.82 -11.64 11.51
CA CYS A 82 -11.03 -12.66 10.83
C CYS A 82 -11.25 -14.01 11.50
N SER A 83 -11.22 -15.10 10.73
CA SER A 83 -11.44 -16.48 11.17
C SER A 83 -10.35 -17.42 10.64
N GLU A 84 -10.20 -18.59 11.27
CA GLU A 84 -9.36 -19.67 10.76
C GLU A 84 -9.92 -20.26 9.46
N SER A 85 -11.25 -20.27 9.34
CA SER A 85 -11.97 -20.76 8.16
C SER A 85 -13.28 -19.99 7.93
N SER A 86 -13.87 -20.12 6.75
CA SER A 86 -15.20 -19.61 6.41
C SER A 86 -16.33 -20.55 6.83
N ASP A 87 -16.02 -21.68 7.48
CA ASP A 87 -17.01 -22.69 7.80
C ASP A 87 -17.89 -22.23 8.98
N PHE A 88 -19.19 -22.47 8.87
CA PHE A 88 -20.15 -22.08 9.90
C PHE A 88 -19.81 -22.67 11.29
N GLN A 89 -19.19 -23.86 11.32
CA GLN A 89 -18.79 -24.50 12.58
C GLN A 89 -17.62 -23.77 13.28
N ASP A 90 -16.82 -23.02 12.53
CA ASP A 90 -15.66 -22.29 13.03
C ASP A 90 -15.97 -20.82 13.33
N PHE A 91 -17.24 -20.42 13.35
CA PHE A 91 -17.64 -19.05 13.71
C PHE A 91 -17.10 -18.61 15.08
N PHE A 92 -16.97 -19.54 16.04
CA PHE A 92 -16.37 -19.29 17.35
C PHE A 92 -14.83 -19.25 17.35
N LYS A 93 -14.17 -19.68 16.27
CA LYS A 93 -12.71 -19.60 16.06
C LYS A 93 -12.36 -18.35 15.26
N SER A 94 -12.84 -17.23 15.75
CA SER A 94 -12.68 -15.94 15.10
C SER A 94 -12.13 -14.92 16.07
N LYS A 95 -11.49 -13.91 15.50
CA LYS A 95 -10.96 -12.75 16.21
C LYS A 95 -11.68 -11.52 15.67
N THR A 96 -12.19 -10.71 16.59
CA THR A 96 -12.86 -9.46 16.29
C THR A 96 -12.08 -8.31 16.90
N GLU A 97 -11.75 -7.30 16.10
CA GLU A 97 -11.07 -6.09 16.58
C GLU A 97 -11.63 -4.85 15.88
N GLY A 98 -11.66 -3.72 16.60
CA GLY A 98 -12.09 -2.42 16.05
C GLY A 98 -13.59 -2.14 16.15
N PHE A 99 -14.44 -3.12 16.45
CA PHE A 99 -15.87 -2.87 16.68
C PHE A 99 -16.12 -2.10 18.00
N PRO A 100 -16.95 -1.03 18.04
CA PRO A 100 -17.82 -0.49 16.98
C PRO A 100 -17.26 0.75 16.26
N ILE A 101 -15.95 1.03 16.36
CA ILE A 101 -15.34 2.24 15.81
C ILE A 101 -14.86 1.96 14.37
N PRO A 102 -15.44 2.62 13.35
CA PRO A 102 -15.04 2.38 11.96
C PRO A 102 -13.59 2.80 11.74
N CYS A 103 -12.96 2.22 10.73
CA CYS A 103 -11.59 2.54 10.34
C CYS A 103 -10.53 2.21 11.41
N THR A 104 -10.82 1.21 12.26
CA THR A 104 -9.92 0.75 13.33
C THR A 104 -9.90 -0.77 13.44
N GLY A 105 -8.89 -1.32 14.13
CA GLY A 105 -8.77 -2.77 14.31
C GLY A 105 -8.67 -3.49 12.96
N PHE A 106 -9.64 -4.34 12.64
CA PHE A 106 -9.67 -5.11 11.38
C PHE A 106 -10.45 -4.43 10.26
N ASP A 107 -11.15 -3.34 10.57
CA ASP A 107 -11.87 -2.49 9.62
C ASP A 107 -10.91 -1.42 9.06
N ILE A 108 -9.81 -1.85 8.46
CA ILE A 108 -8.78 -0.94 7.90
C ILE A 108 -8.34 -1.39 6.50
N ALA A 109 -7.89 -0.45 5.70
CA ALA A 109 -7.13 -0.66 4.48
C ALA A 109 -5.69 -1.11 4.77
N GLY A 110 -4.99 -1.54 3.74
CA GLY A 110 -3.56 -1.85 3.74
C GLY A 110 -2.69 -0.66 4.10
N ASP A 111 -1.38 -0.83 3.97
CA ASP A 111 -0.35 0.19 4.18
C ASP A 111 0.28 0.69 2.87
N GLU A 112 0.15 -0.07 1.77
CA GLU A 112 0.88 0.16 0.53
C GLU A 112 0.18 1.19 -0.36
N CYS A 113 -1.12 1.04 -0.60
CA CYS A 113 -1.90 1.89 -1.51
C CYS A 113 -2.83 2.89 -0.84
N ALA A 114 -3.26 2.55 0.36
CA ALA A 114 -4.05 3.39 1.22
C ALA A 114 -3.54 3.21 2.64
N LYS A 115 -4.05 4.02 3.55
CA LYS A 115 -3.92 3.86 5.00
C LYS A 115 -5.22 4.34 5.61
N GLY A 116 -5.70 3.67 6.64
CA GLY A 116 -6.92 4.06 7.36
C GLY A 116 -8.11 3.22 6.94
N CYS A 117 -9.20 3.86 6.49
CA CYS A 117 -10.46 3.18 6.20
C CYS A 117 -10.39 2.29 4.95
N PRO A 118 -11.16 1.18 4.90
CA PRO A 118 -11.37 0.41 3.67
C PRO A 118 -11.89 1.30 2.53
N HIS A 119 -11.52 0.97 1.29
CA HIS A 119 -11.86 1.77 0.11
C HIS A 119 -12.29 0.91 -1.08
N ASN A 120 -12.78 1.55 -2.15
CA ASN A 120 -13.11 0.85 -3.39
C ASN A 120 -11.84 0.33 -4.09
N GLU A 121 -12.00 -0.63 -5.01
CA GLU A 121 -10.92 -1.18 -5.85
C GLU A 121 -10.06 -0.10 -6.51
N GLY A 122 -8.77 -0.43 -6.71
CA GLY A 122 -7.75 0.51 -7.20
C GLY A 122 -6.85 1.04 -6.09
N ALA A 123 -5.92 1.92 -6.48
CA ALA A 123 -4.95 2.51 -5.57
C ALA A 123 -4.84 4.03 -5.75
N CYS A 124 -4.22 4.71 -4.78
CA CYS A 124 -3.74 6.08 -4.96
C CYS A 124 -2.28 6.07 -5.48
N LEU A 125 -1.83 7.19 -6.03
CA LEU A 125 -0.42 7.36 -6.38
C LEU A 125 0.46 7.42 -5.12
N VAL A 126 1.77 7.16 -5.27
CA VAL A 126 2.71 7.21 -4.13
C VAL A 126 2.88 8.61 -3.52
N THR A 127 2.47 9.66 -4.22
CA THR A 127 2.43 11.06 -3.73
C THR A 127 1.10 11.43 -3.08
N GLU A 128 0.18 10.47 -2.98
CA GLU A 128 -1.17 10.67 -2.48
C GLU A 128 -1.44 9.92 -1.18
N GLU A 129 -2.44 10.39 -0.46
CA GLU A 129 -3.03 9.74 0.70
C GLU A 129 -4.53 9.58 0.49
N MET A 130 -5.06 8.47 0.99
CA MET A 130 -6.49 8.21 0.99
C MET A 130 -7.16 8.97 2.14
N HIS A 131 -8.20 9.74 1.82
CA HIS A 131 -9.05 10.38 2.82
C HIS A 131 -10.50 10.37 2.34
N LEU A 132 -11.41 9.83 3.17
CA LEU A 132 -12.84 9.71 2.84
C LEU A 132 -13.10 9.07 1.45
N GLY A 133 -12.31 8.05 1.09
CA GLY A 133 -12.46 7.30 -0.16
C GLY A 133 -11.96 8.03 -1.41
N LYS A 134 -11.18 9.11 -1.24
CA LYS A 134 -10.54 9.86 -2.32
C LYS A 134 -9.04 9.95 -2.12
N CYS A 135 -8.32 10.00 -3.24
CA CYS A 135 -6.89 10.21 -3.29
C CYS A 135 -6.62 11.72 -3.35
N TYR A 136 -5.87 12.20 -2.35
CA TYR A 136 -5.42 13.59 -2.26
C TYR A 136 -3.91 13.61 -2.27
N LYS A 137 -3.31 14.69 -2.76
CA LYS A 137 -1.89 14.93 -2.51
C LYS A 137 -1.61 14.94 -1.01
N LYS A 138 -0.52 14.28 -0.61
CA LYS A 138 -0.14 14.17 0.80
C LYS A 138 0.00 15.53 1.48
N CYS A 139 -0.61 15.69 2.65
CA CYS A 139 -0.45 16.85 3.51
C CYS A 139 1.02 17.13 3.84
N SER A 140 1.86 16.08 3.98
CA SER A 140 3.31 16.23 4.15
C SER A 140 4.01 16.85 2.94
N GLU A 141 3.50 16.67 1.72
CA GLU A 141 4.04 17.30 0.51
C GLU A 141 3.51 18.73 0.36
N LEU A 142 2.21 18.93 0.54
CA LEU A 142 1.56 20.24 0.44
C LEU A 142 2.09 21.27 1.43
N THR A 143 2.53 20.81 2.61
CA THR A 143 2.95 21.68 3.71
C THR A 143 4.43 21.60 4.04
N GLY A 144 5.24 20.95 3.19
CA GLY A 144 6.67 20.78 3.47
C GLY A 144 6.94 20.05 4.80
N LYS A 145 6.08 19.09 5.14
CA LYS A 145 6.08 18.25 6.35
C LYS A 145 5.68 18.95 7.66
N GLU A 146 5.30 20.24 7.62
CA GLU A 146 4.89 20.96 8.84
C GLU A 146 3.53 20.46 9.39
N TYR A 147 2.58 20.14 8.50
CA TYR A 147 1.25 19.62 8.84
C TYR A 147 1.04 18.31 8.08
N PRO A 148 1.59 17.16 8.54
CA PRO A 148 1.63 15.94 7.76
C PRO A 148 0.33 15.12 7.80
N VAL A 149 -0.66 15.50 8.60
CA VAL A 149 -1.88 14.71 8.83
C VAL A 149 -3.08 15.37 8.17
N ARG A 150 -3.79 14.66 7.29
CA ARG A 150 -5.02 15.19 6.70
C ARG A 150 -6.22 15.06 7.63
N THR A 151 -7.00 16.14 7.76
CA THR A 151 -8.25 16.15 8.54
C THR A 151 -9.48 16.50 7.72
N SER A 152 -9.30 17.12 6.55
CA SER A 152 -10.35 17.36 5.54
C SER A 152 -9.74 17.44 4.14
N ALA A 153 -10.55 17.74 3.12
CA ALA A 153 -10.09 17.97 1.76
C ALA A 153 -9.12 19.16 1.63
N ASP A 154 -9.29 20.18 2.46
CA ASP A 154 -8.58 21.47 2.42
C ASP A 154 -7.79 21.79 3.71
N THR A 155 -7.78 20.88 4.68
CA THR A 155 -7.14 21.09 5.99
C THR A 155 -6.17 19.97 6.33
N CYS A 156 -4.96 20.39 6.67
CA CYS A 156 -3.91 19.55 7.24
C CYS A 156 -3.65 19.93 8.70
N CYS A 157 -3.15 18.99 9.50
CA CYS A 157 -2.87 19.11 10.91
C CYS A 157 -1.44 18.65 11.25
N LYS A 158 -0.86 19.24 12.30
CA LYS A 158 0.48 18.90 12.81
C LYS A 158 0.55 17.52 13.46
N THR A 159 -0.52 17.11 14.12
CA THR A 159 -0.53 15.92 14.97
C THR A 159 -1.62 14.95 14.55
N LYS A 160 -1.45 13.68 14.90
CA LYS A 160 -2.47 12.64 14.69
C LYS A 160 -3.59 12.70 15.73
N ASN A 161 -3.42 13.50 16.78
CA ASN A 161 -4.43 13.68 17.80
C ASN A 161 -5.53 14.59 17.26
N LEU A 162 -6.66 14.00 16.86
CA LEU A 162 -7.79 14.74 16.29
C LEU A 162 -8.28 15.88 17.21
N LEU A 163 -8.16 15.74 18.54
CA LEU A 163 -8.54 16.80 19.46
C LEU A 163 -7.63 18.02 19.37
N GLU A 164 -6.35 17.83 19.11
CA GLU A 164 -5.39 18.92 18.96
C GLU A 164 -5.59 19.68 17.65
N CYS A 165 -6.19 19.02 16.64
CA CYS A 165 -6.54 19.64 15.37
C CYS A 165 -7.73 20.60 15.47
N PHE A 166 -8.47 20.65 16.60
CA PHE A 166 -9.44 21.73 16.84
C PHE A 166 -8.76 23.07 17.16
N SER A 167 -7.46 23.08 17.49
CA SER A 167 -6.70 24.30 17.69
C SER A 167 -6.22 24.87 16.35
N PRO A 168 -6.52 26.15 16.04
CA PRO A 168 -5.99 26.82 14.85
C PRO A 168 -4.46 26.86 14.77
N ALA A 169 -3.75 26.72 15.90
CA ALA A 169 -2.28 26.70 15.92
C ALA A 169 -1.68 25.39 15.36
N ASN A 170 -2.50 24.34 15.28
CA ASN A 170 -2.11 23.01 14.84
C ASN A 170 -2.68 22.65 13.47
N THR A 171 -3.47 23.52 12.86
CA THR A 171 -4.07 23.28 11.55
C THR A 171 -3.64 24.31 10.53
N LYS A 172 -3.62 23.87 9.28
CA LYS A 172 -3.41 24.71 8.12
C LYS A 172 -4.53 24.43 7.14
N PHE A 173 -5.35 25.45 6.93
CA PHE A 173 -6.43 25.45 5.95
C PHE A 173 -5.96 26.15 4.68
N SER A 174 -6.18 25.53 3.53
CA SER A 174 -6.02 26.16 2.22
C SER A 174 -6.91 25.46 1.19
N PRO A 175 -7.70 26.19 0.39
CA PRO A 175 -8.48 25.58 -0.69
C PRO A 175 -7.59 24.86 -1.72
N ASP A 176 -6.32 25.28 -1.85
CA ASP A 176 -5.33 24.67 -2.74
C ASP A 176 -4.88 23.27 -2.30
N PHE A 177 -5.29 22.80 -1.10
CA PHE A 177 -4.99 21.45 -0.62
C PHE A 177 -5.95 20.38 -1.15
N ASN A 178 -7.06 20.81 -1.77
CA ASN A 178 -8.06 19.94 -2.39
C ASN A 178 -7.63 19.56 -3.82
N VAL A 179 -6.49 18.89 -3.94
CA VAL A 179 -5.84 18.50 -5.20
C VAL A 179 -5.30 17.08 -5.15
N GLY A 180 -5.15 16.46 -6.32
CA GLY A 180 -4.50 15.17 -6.51
C GLY A 180 -2.96 15.30 -6.54
N GLY A 181 -2.29 14.17 -6.39
CA GLY A 181 -0.83 14.08 -6.32
C GLY A 181 -0.16 13.93 -7.68
N GLY A 182 -0.90 13.71 -8.77
CA GLY A 182 -0.36 13.47 -10.11
C GLY A 182 0.26 14.71 -10.78
N LEU A 183 1.13 14.47 -11.76
CA LEU A 183 1.82 15.56 -12.48
C LEU A 183 0.92 16.29 -13.48
N SER A 184 -0.09 15.61 -14.04
CA SER A 184 -0.97 16.19 -15.05
C SER A 184 -2.25 15.35 -15.24
N GLY A 185 -3.24 15.91 -15.93
CA GLY A 185 -4.47 15.20 -16.26
C GLY A 185 -5.37 14.97 -15.04
N LYS A 186 -6.19 13.92 -15.09
CA LYS A 186 -7.18 13.61 -14.03
C LYS A 186 -6.56 13.28 -12.68
N GLU A 187 -5.30 12.84 -12.68
CA GLU A 187 -4.54 12.51 -11.46
C GLU A 187 -4.07 13.76 -10.71
N ALA A 188 -4.08 14.94 -11.35
CA ALA A 188 -3.78 16.21 -10.69
C ALA A 188 -4.98 16.74 -9.88
N ASP A 189 -6.19 16.30 -10.22
CA ASP A 189 -7.42 16.60 -9.48
C ASP A 189 -7.69 15.50 -8.45
N VAL A 190 -8.52 15.77 -7.46
CA VAL A 190 -8.94 14.76 -6.49
C VAL A 190 -9.77 13.67 -7.19
N HIS A 191 -9.36 12.42 -7.04
CA HIS A 191 -9.99 11.28 -7.70
C HIS A 191 -10.29 10.13 -6.74
N SER A 192 -11.08 9.17 -7.21
CA SER A 192 -11.21 7.87 -6.53
C SER A 192 -9.95 7.02 -6.78
N PRO A 193 -9.67 5.98 -5.98
CA PRO A 193 -8.62 5.02 -6.31
C PRO A 193 -8.71 4.54 -7.76
N GLU A 194 -7.56 4.50 -8.42
CA GLU A 194 -7.42 4.25 -9.84
C GLU A 194 -7.24 2.75 -10.08
N VAL A 195 -8.23 2.12 -10.73
CA VAL A 195 -8.22 0.68 -11.01
C VAL A 195 -7.10 0.24 -11.95
N LYS A 196 -6.49 1.17 -12.68
CA LYS A 196 -5.33 0.91 -13.54
C LYS A 196 -4.01 0.74 -12.75
N LEU A 197 -4.02 1.07 -11.46
CA LEU A 197 -2.87 0.94 -10.56
C LEU A 197 -2.86 -0.41 -9.82
N THR A 198 -3.96 -1.16 -9.90
CA THR A 198 -4.07 -2.56 -9.45
C THR A 198 -4.53 -3.44 -10.62
N GLU A 199 -4.73 -4.74 -10.41
CA GLU A 199 -5.23 -5.58 -11.50
C GLU A 199 -6.63 -5.16 -11.96
N ALA A 200 -6.71 -4.65 -13.19
CA ALA A 200 -7.96 -4.36 -13.87
C ALA A 200 -8.46 -5.60 -14.63
N THR A 201 -9.77 -5.86 -14.56
CA THR A 201 -10.44 -6.88 -15.38
C THR A 201 -10.14 -6.63 -16.85
N ARG A 202 -9.57 -7.62 -17.56
CA ARG A 202 -9.46 -7.58 -19.04
C ARG A 202 -10.83 -7.55 -19.71
#